data_AF-A0A432HPG9-F1
#
_entry.id   AF-A0A432HPG9-F1
#
_cell.length_a   1.000
_cell.length_b   1.000
_cell.length_c   1.000
_cell.angle_alpha   90.00
_cell.angle_beta   90.00
_cell.angle_gamma   90.00
#
_symmetry.space_group_name_H-M   'P 1'
#
loop_
_entity.id
_entity.type
_entity.pdbx_description
1 polymer ?
#
loop_
_entity_poly.entity_id
_entity_poly.type
_entity_poly.pdbx_seq_one_letter_code
_entity_poly.pdbx_strand_id
1 'polypeptide(L)'
;MMLTLSMLTAAFVGCLGGDDDEPEPEMVMGCTDAAANNYNPDATMDDESCTYDPMMVMGCIDAAANNYNDAATMDDGSCTYDPTWTLTPADGVSAVWVTSEWDPIIPNLNAGDMCDAILSAMTKTDARDQVVDFTRGYYTSSQGVIGSSGAAAISGIGDLNVAGTTIALQSGTTSDIYANDNLALATIQAYPDFPSVIAAINNGDADYALGDAPVLALEGTLLTTFSDETFGLAIREESDELEDALNVAITALVDGGQYDAIFGDWFDGAVVLTDDRDVNTATAYPIPTEGSTLTGVLESGNLEFCTDPFYPPFENLDADGNAEGFDIDVGDAIAEELAAHYMGAANPDFVPRPPVKIGLLNPMTGPIAVYSPPFTIAAQMAIDDLNAAGGNFELVEADSGCSGDVASGAAQSLVDAGVVGVAGAACSGASMAANAVLHAAGVVQVSYASTSPALSDADAYPGFWRVVPSDAIQGPAMADMVA
;
A
#
# COMPACT_ATOMS: atom_id res chain seq x y z
N MET A 1 -26.99 -38.39 -52.70
CA MET A 1 -28.46 -38.44 -52.74
C MET A 1 -28.90 -37.68 -53.97
N MET A 2 -29.19 -38.40 -55.05
CA MET A 2 -30.55 -38.71 -55.52
C MET A 2 -31.26 -37.50 -56.15
N LEU A 3 -31.37 -37.57 -57.48
CA LEU A 3 -32.49 -37.06 -58.26
C LEU A 3 -33.83 -37.28 -57.52
N THR A 4 -34.79 -36.38 -57.70
CA THR A 4 -35.92 -36.54 -58.63
C THR A 4 -37.05 -35.58 -58.27
N LEU A 5 -37.58 -34.88 -59.27
CA LEU A 5 -39.02 -34.65 -59.49
C LEU A 5 -39.16 -33.86 -60.79
N SER A 6 -40.01 -34.16 -61.76
CA SER A 6 -40.85 -35.30 -62.08
C SER A 6 -41.36 -35.03 -63.50
N MET A 7 -41.39 -36.10 -64.30
CA MET A 7 -42.33 -36.48 -65.36
C MET A 7 -42.75 -35.44 -66.44
N LEU A 8 -42.46 -35.64 -67.73
CA LEU A 8 -42.90 -36.69 -68.67
C LEU A 8 -44.28 -36.41 -69.31
N THR A 9 -44.24 -35.90 -70.56
CA THR A 9 -45.03 -36.24 -71.79
C THR A 9 -46.58 -36.22 -71.73
N ALA A 10 -47.36 -35.94 -72.79
CA ALA A 10 -47.20 -36.36 -74.19
C ALA A 10 -48.26 -35.72 -75.13
N ALA A 11 -47.87 -35.57 -76.40
CA ALA A 11 -48.62 -35.89 -77.65
C ALA A 11 -49.79 -34.98 -78.09
N PHE A 12 -50.10 -34.73 -79.37
CA PHE A 12 -50.11 -35.55 -80.61
C PHE A 12 -49.92 -34.62 -81.85
N VAL A 13 -49.01 -34.88 -82.80
CA VAL A 13 -49.18 -35.49 -84.16
C VAL A 13 -50.06 -34.72 -85.18
N GLY A 14 -49.48 -34.48 -86.37
CA GLY A 14 -50.18 -34.20 -87.65
C GLY A 14 -49.45 -33.15 -88.50
N CYS A 15 -48.44 -33.46 -89.31
CA CYS A 15 -48.48 -34.04 -90.67
C CYS A 15 -48.90 -33.06 -91.80
N LEU A 16 -47.90 -32.73 -92.65
CA LEU A 16 -47.93 -32.35 -94.08
C LEU A 16 -48.38 -30.95 -94.54
N GLY A 17 -47.41 -30.21 -95.09
CA GLY A 17 -47.42 -29.78 -96.51
C GLY A 17 -47.64 -28.29 -96.82
N GLY A 18 -46.75 -27.72 -97.63
CA GLY A 18 -47.06 -26.62 -98.57
C GLY A 18 -46.35 -25.28 -98.33
N ASP A 19 -45.30 -25.06 -99.14
CA ASP A 19 -44.89 -23.86 -99.89
C ASP A 19 -44.90 -22.43 -99.30
N ASP A 20 -43.83 -21.71 -99.64
CA ASP A 20 -43.63 -20.26 -99.78
C ASP A 20 -43.48 -19.39 -98.50
N ASP A 21 -42.26 -18.90 -98.25
CA ASP A 21 -41.85 -17.49 -98.43
C ASP A 21 -40.65 -17.07 -97.53
N GLU A 22 -39.71 -16.38 -98.19
CA GLU A 22 -38.80 -15.31 -97.73
C GLU A 22 -37.82 -15.55 -96.54
N PRO A 23 -36.54 -15.13 -96.64
CA PRO A 23 -35.58 -15.20 -95.53
C PRO A 23 -35.83 -14.07 -94.52
N GLU A 24 -36.32 -14.44 -93.33
CA GLU A 24 -36.34 -13.58 -92.14
C GLU A 24 -34.91 -13.15 -91.74
N PRO A 25 -34.69 -11.91 -91.24
CA PRO A 25 -33.38 -11.41 -90.87
C PRO A 25 -32.78 -12.22 -89.72
N GLU A 26 -31.48 -12.55 -89.81
CA GLU A 26 -30.78 -13.32 -88.79
C GLU A 26 -30.87 -12.62 -87.43
N MET A 27 -31.55 -13.27 -86.49
CA MET A 27 -31.67 -12.86 -85.11
C MET A 27 -30.32 -13.07 -84.41
N VAL A 28 -29.57 -12.00 -84.21
CA VAL A 28 -28.30 -12.05 -83.47
C VAL A 28 -28.61 -11.85 -81.99
N MET A 29 -28.49 -12.94 -81.23
CA MET A 29 -28.66 -12.97 -79.78
C MET A 29 -27.38 -12.48 -79.10
N GLY A 30 -27.50 -11.55 -78.16
CA GLY A 30 -26.38 -11.02 -77.38
C GLY A 30 -26.80 -9.81 -76.55
N CYS A 31 -25.94 -9.39 -75.61
CA CYS A 31 -26.22 -8.23 -74.76
C CYS A 31 -26.41 -6.95 -75.58
N THR A 32 -27.59 -6.33 -75.48
CA THR A 32 -27.93 -5.08 -76.19
C THR A 32 -27.70 -3.80 -75.38
N ASP A 33 -27.31 -3.91 -74.10
CA ASP A 33 -26.99 -2.76 -73.25
C ASP A 33 -25.55 -2.28 -73.49
N ALA A 34 -25.40 -1.06 -74.01
CA ALA A 34 -24.12 -0.43 -74.28
C ALA A 34 -23.23 -0.20 -73.04
N ALA A 35 -23.80 -0.29 -71.83
CA ALA A 35 -23.07 -0.16 -70.56
C ALA A 35 -22.52 -1.49 -70.02
N ALA A 36 -22.85 -2.63 -70.63
CA ALA A 36 -22.35 -3.94 -70.22
C ALA A 36 -20.94 -4.21 -70.76
N ASN A 37 -20.14 -4.97 -69.99
CA ASN A 37 -18.77 -5.36 -70.35
C ASN A 37 -18.71 -6.22 -71.62
N ASN A 38 -19.79 -6.93 -71.93
CA ASN A 38 -19.93 -7.78 -73.11
C ASN A 38 -21.02 -7.30 -74.08
N TYR A 39 -21.28 -5.98 -74.10
CA TYR A 39 -22.15 -5.36 -75.10
C TYR A 39 -21.76 -5.80 -76.51
N ASN A 40 -22.75 -6.29 -77.27
CA ASN A 40 -22.58 -6.64 -78.68
C ASN A 40 -23.37 -5.66 -79.56
N PRO A 41 -22.70 -4.77 -80.30
CA PRO A 41 -23.37 -3.78 -81.15
C PRO A 41 -24.15 -4.40 -82.32
N ASP A 42 -23.90 -5.67 -82.65
CA ASP A 42 -24.58 -6.40 -83.72
C ASP A 42 -25.79 -7.20 -83.21
N ALA A 43 -26.04 -7.25 -81.89
CA ALA A 43 -27.18 -7.96 -81.32
C ALA A 43 -28.51 -7.24 -81.61
N THR A 44 -29.49 -8.00 -82.13
CA THR A 44 -30.82 -7.49 -82.49
C THR A 44 -31.89 -7.90 -81.49
N MET A 45 -31.60 -8.86 -80.60
CA MET A 45 -32.42 -9.19 -79.43
C MET A 45 -31.51 -9.54 -78.24
N ASP A 46 -31.91 -9.05 -77.07
CA ASP A 46 -31.22 -9.33 -75.81
C ASP A 46 -31.47 -10.79 -75.39
N ASP A 47 -30.38 -11.50 -75.10
CA ASP A 47 -30.39 -12.90 -74.68
C ASP A 47 -30.12 -13.06 -73.18
N GLU A 48 -30.21 -11.97 -72.43
CA GLU A 48 -29.93 -11.88 -70.99
C GLU A 48 -28.47 -12.24 -70.64
N SER A 49 -27.57 -12.25 -71.63
CA SER A 49 -26.15 -12.55 -71.41
C SER A 49 -25.34 -11.37 -70.88
N CYS A 50 -25.93 -10.18 -70.67
CA CYS A 50 -25.23 -8.99 -70.21
C CYS A 50 -24.48 -9.23 -68.90
N THR A 51 -23.16 -9.07 -68.96
CA THR A 51 -22.26 -9.05 -67.82
C THR A 51 -21.86 -7.61 -67.56
N TYR A 52 -22.05 -7.14 -66.34
CA TYR A 52 -21.56 -5.84 -65.88
C TYR A 52 -20.35 -6.09 -64.98
N ASP A 53 -19.44 -5.12 -64.89
CA ASP A 53 -18.41 -5.16 -63.86
C ASP A 53 -19.15 -5.26 -62.51
N PRO A 54 -18.78 -6.17 -61.59
CA PRO A 54 -19.55 -6.37 -60.37
C PRO A 54 -19.73 -5.01 -59.73
N MET A 55 -21.00 -4.62 -59.55
CA MET A 55 -21.39 -3.29 -59.09
C MET A 55 -20.40 -2.84 -58.02
N MET A 56 -19.80 -1.65 -58.21
CA MET A 56 -18.92 -1.07 -57.21
C MET A 56 -19.74 -0.86 -55.94
N VAL A 57 -19.74 -1.86 -55.07
CA VAL A 57 -20.46 -1.82 -53.80
C VAL A 57 -19.59 -0.96 -52.91
N MET A 58 -20.03 0.28 -52.76
CA MET A 58 -19.44 1.25 -51.85
C MET A 58 -19.78 0.84 -50.43
N GLY A 59 -18.75 0.74 -49.60
CA GLY A 59 -18.87 0.40 -48.19
C GLY A 59 -17.51 0.15 -47.57
N CYS A 60 -17.48 -0.02 -46.25
CA CYS A 60 -16.23 -0.30 -45.56
C CYS A 60 -15.65 -1.66 -45.95
N ILE A 61 -14.43 -1.66 -46.50
CA ILE A 61 -13.70 -2.88 -46.89
C ILE A 61 -12.71 -3.37 -45.80
N ASP A 62 -12.58 -2.64 -44.70
CA ASP A 62 -11.71 -3.01 -43.58
C ASP A 62 -12.44 -3.99 -42.65
N ALA A 63 -11.94 -5.23 -42.58
CA ALA A 63 -12.48 -6.28 -41.72
C ALA A 63 -12.42 -5.96 -40.22
N ALA A 64 -11.64 -4.96 -39.80
CA ALA A 64 -11.55 -4.51 -38.41
C ALA A 64 -12.57 -3.42 -38.04
N ALA A 65 -13.35 -2.90 -38.99
CA ALA A 65 -14.34 -1.87 -38.73
C ALA A 65 -15.70 -2.45 -38.28
N ASN A 66 -16.42 -1.72 -37.43
CA ASN A 66 -17.74 -2.12 -36.90
C ASN A 66 -18.81 -2.27 -37.99
N ASN A 67 -18.63 -1.60 -39.12
CA ASN A 67 -19.53 -1.61 -40.26
C ASN A 67 -18.88 -2.20 -41.52
N TYR A 68 -17.92 -3.12 -41.34
CA TYR A 68 -17.36 -3.91 -42.43
C TYR A 68 -18.46 -4.54 -43.29
N ASN A 69 -18.35 -4.38 -44.61
CA ASN A 69 -19.25 -4.94 -45.60
C ASN A 69 -18.48 -5.88 -46.52
N ASP A 70 -18.71 -7.19 -46.37
CA ASP A 70 -18.01 -8.23 -47.13
C ASP A 70 -18.36 -8.24 -48.63
N ALA A 71 -19.45 -7.58 -49.02
CA ALA A 71 -19.83 -7.37 -50.41
C ALA A 71 -19.20 -6.09 -51.01
N ALA A 72 -18.59 -5.22 -50.20
CA ALA A 72 -17.98 -3.98 -50.66
C ALA A 72 -16.71 -4.27 -51.49
N THR A 73 -16.64 -3.68 -52.67
CA THR A 73 -15.51 -3.82 -53.61
C THR A 73 -14.67 -2.55 -53.73
N MET A 74 -15.13 -1.45 -53.12
CA MET A 74 -14.36 -0.21 -52.98
C MET A 74 -14.73 0.53 -51.70
N ASP A 75 -13.72 1.04 -51.00
CA ASP A 75 -13.88 1.86 -49.80
C ASP A 75 -14.57 3.20 -50.14
N ASP A 76 -15.62 3.52 -49.41
CA ASP A 76 -16.37 4.78 -49.53
C ASP A 76 -16.09 5.76 -48.38
N GLY A 77 -15.17 5.42 -47.48
CA GLY A 77 -14.84 6.20 -46.31
C GLY A 77 -15.89 6.12 -45.19
N SER A 78 -16.84 5.18 -45.27
CA SER A 78 -17.86 5.00 -44.24
C SER A 78 -17.38 4.19 -43.03
N CYS A 79 -16.16 3.61 -43.04
CA CYS A 79 -15.64 2.80 -41.95
C CYS A 79 -15.77 3.50 -40.59
N THR A 80 -16.52 2.88 -39.68
CA THR A 80 -16.64 3.29 -38.28
C THR A 80 -15.88 2.31 -37.43
N TYR A 81 -15.05 2.83 -36.54
CA TYR A 81 -14.36 2.06 -35.51
C TYR A 81 -14.89 2.50 -34.16
N ASP A 82 -14.79 1.63 -33.16
CA ASP A 82 -14.95 2.07 -31.79
C ASP A 82 -13.91 3.14 -31.49
N PRO A 83 -14.25 4.17 -30.69
CA PRO A 83 -13.25 5.14 -30.27
C PRO A 83 -12.10 4.38 -29.63
N THR A 84 -10.88 4.60 -30.13
CA THR A 84 -9.69 4.07 -29.48
C THR A 84 -9.59 4.73 -28.12
N TRP A 85 -9.85 3.98 -27.05
CA TRP A 85 -9.60 4.45 -25.71
C TRP A 85 -8.11 4.77 -25.57
N THR A 86 -7.83 5.87 -24.89
CA THR A 86 -6.49 6.29 -24.54
C THR A 86 -6.51 6.70 -23.08
N LEU A 87 -5.64 6.08 -22.28
CA LEU A 87 -5.44 6.45 -20.89
C LEU A 87 -5.27 7.98 -20.75
N THR A 88 -6.08 8.58 -19.89
CA THR A 88 -5.93 9.98 -19.50
C THR A 88 -5.51 9.99 -18.03
N PRO A 89 -4.20 9.87 -17.74
CA PRO A 89 -3.75 9.76 -16.36
C PRO A 89 -3.98 11.07 -15.60
N ALA A 90 -4.18 10.95 -14.30
CA ALA A 90 -4.13 12.07 -13.37
C ALA A 90 -2.73 12.73 -13.32
N ASP A 91 -2.61 13.84 -12.58
CA ASP A 91 -1.33 14.54 -12.41
C ASP A 91 -0.33 13.77 -11.52
N GLY A 92 -0.83 12.83 -10.70
CA GLY A 92 -0.08 11.99 -9.78
C GLY A 92 -0.94 10.82 -9.30
N VAL A 93 -0.33 9.87 -8.58
CA VAL A 93 -1.03 8.85 -7.79
C VAL A 93 -0.72 9.09 -6.33
N SER A 94 -1.72 8.98 -5.46
CA SER A 94 -1.55 9.04 -4.01
C SER A 94 -2.29 7.88 -3.37
N ALA A 95 -1.72 7.34 -2.30
CA ALA A 95 -2.40 6.38 -1.47
C ALA A 95 -3.54 7.08 -0.71
N VAL A 96 -4.69 6.42 -0.65
CA VAL A 96 -5.87 6.87 0.05
C VAL A 96 -6.29 5.77 1.02
N TRP A 97 -6.28 6.08 2.30
CA TRP A 97 -6.49 5.09 3.36
C TRP A 97 -7.97 5.01 3.78
N VAL A 98 -8.53 3.82 3.68
CA VAL A 98 -9.93 3.52 4.00
C VAL A 98 -9.98 2.53 5.15
N THR A 99 -10.57 2.95 6.27
CA THR A 99 -10.67 2.11 7.47
C THR A 99 -11.74 1.04 7.33
N SER A 100 -11.42 -0.21 7.65
CA SER A 100 -12.34 -1.34 7.72
C SER A 100 -12.05 -2.17 8.96
N GLU A 101 -13.07 -2.76 9.58
CA GLU A 101 -12.84 -3.85 10.55
C GLU A 101 -12.20 -5.06 9.83
N TRP A 102 -11.40 -5.84 10.55
CA TRP A 102 -10.70 -7.02 10.02
C TRP A 102 -11.62 -8.08 9.40
N ASP A 103 -12.62 -8.57 10.15
CA ASP A 103 -13.50 -9.65 9.68
C ASP A 103 -14.16 -9.36 8.31
N PRO A 104 -14.70 -8.14 8.04
CA PRO A 104 -15.28 -7.80 6.75
C PRO A 104 -14.28 -7.26 5.71
N ILE A 105 -12.98 -7.16 5.98
CA ILE A 105 -12.04 -6.45 5.08
C ILE A 105 -11.94 -7.07 3.67
N ILE A 106 -11.86 -8.40 3.56
CA ILE A 106 -11.87 -9.12 2.28
C ILE A 106 -13.25 -8.99 1.58
N PRO A 107 -14.40 -9.25 2.25
CA PRO A 107 -15.70 -8.97 1.66
C PRO A 107 -15.87 -7.53 1.15
N ASN A 108 -15.30 -6.55 1.86
CA ASN A 108 -15.37 -5.15 1.47
C ASN A 108 -14.52 -4.85 0.23
N LEU A 109 -13.30 -5.41 0.14
CA LEU A 109 -12.48 -5.34 -1.07
C LEU A 109 -13.24 -5.93 -2.27
N ASN A 110 -13.82 -7.12 -2.11
CA ASN A 110 -14.53 -7.84 -3.17
C ASN A 110 -15.87 -7.19 -3.55
N ALA A 111 -16.40 -6.28 -2.72
CA ALA A 111 -17.55 -5.46 -3.12
C ALA A 111 -17.18 -4.44 -4.22
N GLY A 112 -15.90 -4.09 -4.36
CA GLY A 112 -15.35 -3.31 -5.47
C GLY A 112 -15.45 -1.79 -5.37
N ASP A 113 -16.25 -1.26 -4.43
CA ASP A 113 -16.51 0.18 -4.30
C ASP A 113 -15.71 0.87 -3.19
N MET A 114 -14.96 0.11 -2.38
CA MET A 114 -14.43 0.60 -1.10
C MET A 114 -12.92 0.82 -1.08
N CYS A 115 -12.17 -0.01 -1.82
CA CYS A 115 -10.73 0.08 -1.97
C CYS A 115 -10.27 -0.77 -3.17
N ASP A 116 -9.07 -0.51 -3.66
CA ASP A 116 -8.43 -1.23 -4.76
C ASP A 116 -7.60 -2.42 -4.27
N ALA A 117 -6.99 -2.29 -3.09
CA ALA A 117 -6.20 -3.32 -2.43
C ALA A 117 -6.33 -3.24 -0.91
N ILE A 118 -5.95 -4.31 -0.22
CA ILE A 118 -5.81 -4.35 1.24
C ILE A 118 -4.33 -4.30 1.60
N LEU A 119 -3.97 -3.38 2.51
CA LEU A 119 -2.65 -3.25 3.11
C LEU A 119 -2.83 -3.07 4.61
N SER A 120 -2.76 -4.19 5.34
CA SER A 120 -3.11 -4.30 6.76
C SER A 120 -2.53 -5.58 7.38
N ALA A 121 -1.20 -5.72 7.34
CA ALA A 121 -0.45 -6.85 7.87
C ALA A 121 -1.02 -8.24 7.47
N MET A 122 -1.57 -8.36 6.26
CA MET A 122 -2.36 -9.54 5.90
C MET A 122 -1.47 -10.73 5.54
N THR A 123 -1.44 -11.74 6.41
CA THR A 123 -0.79 -13.01 6.09
C THR A 123 -1.38 -13.67 4.85
N LYS A 124 -0.52 -14.01 3.90
CA LYS A 124 -0.82 -14.84 2.72
C LYS A 124 -1.16 -16.26 3.16
N THR A 125 -2.33 -16.78 2.76
CA THR A 125 -2.73 -18.16 3.07
C THR A 125 -3.47 -18.77 1.88
N ASP A 126 -3.34 -20.08 1.67
CA ASP A 126 -4.05 -20.83 0.61
C ASP A 126 -5.58 -20.65 0.66
N ALA A 127 -6.14 -20.32 1.83
CA ALA A 127 -7.58 -20.09 1.99
C ALA A 127 -7.99 -18.69 1.53
N ARG A 128 -7.14 -17.68 1.77
CA ARG A 128 -7.37 -16.31 1.29
C ARG A 128 -7.10 -16.20 -0.21
N ASP A 129 -6.08 -16.90 -0.69
CA ASP A 129 -5.69 -17.00 -2.11
C ASP A 129 -6.78 -17.63 -3.02
N GLN A 130 -7.87 -18.14 -2.44
CA GLN A 130 -9.04 -18.64 -3.18
C GLN A 130 -10.12 -17.58 -3.42
N VAL A 131 -9.96 -16.38 -2.86
CA VAL A 131 -10.98 -15.31 -2.91
C VAL A 131 -10.40 -13.93 -3.17
N VAL A 132 -9.07 -13.78 -3.09
CA VAL A 132 -8.28 -12.60 -3.41
C VAL A 132 -6.93 -13.09 -3.93
N ASP A 133 -6.30 -12.31 -4.82
CA ASP A 133 -4.92 -12.53 -5.20
C ASP A 133 -3.98 -11.77 -4.27
N PHE A 134 -2.73 -12.24 -4.16
CA PHE A 134 -1.70 -11.60 -3.35
C PHE A 134 -0.50 -11.18 -4.19
N THR A 135 -0.03 -9.96 -3.93
CA THR A 135 1.31 -9.56 -4.38
C THR A 135 2.41 -10.45 -3.79
N ARG A 136 3.63 -10.29 -4.29
CA ARG A 136 4.85 -10.66 -3.57
C ARG A 136 4.81 -10.10 -2.15
N GLY A 137 5.51 -10.78 -1.26
CA GLY A 137 5.63 -10.38 0.12
C GLY A 137 6.25 -8.99 0.26
N TYR A 138 5.75 -8.22 1.21
CA TYR A 138 6.35 -6.94 1.63
C TYR A 138 6.82 -6.97 3.10
N TYR A 139 6.46 -7.99 3.87
CA TYR A 139 7.02 -8.23 5.20
C TYR A 139 7.01 -9.72 5.55
N THR A 140 7.96 -10.17 6.36
CA THR A 140 7.96 -11.53 6.94
C THR A 140 7.88 -11.44 8.45
N SER A 141 6.76 -11.89 9.01
CA SER A 141 6.46 -11.90 10.43
C SER A 141 6.64 -13.30 11.03
N SER A 142 6.53 -13.37 12.35
CA SER A 142 6.29 -14.61 13.08
C SER A 142 5.16 -14.40 14.07
N GLN A 143 4.27 -15.37 14.26
CA GLN A 143 3.28 -15.30 15.33
C GLN A 143 3.97 -15.47 16.71
N GLY A 144 3.39 -14.88 17.74
CA GLY A 144 3.98 -14.77 19.07
C GLY A 144 3.01 -15.09 20.20
N VAL A 145 3.56 -15.24 21.40
CA VAL A 145 2.79 -15.41 22.64
C VAL A 145 3.27 -14.40 23.67
N ILE A 146 2.33 -13.67 24.26
CA ILE A 146 2.56 -12.96 25.53
C ILE A 146 1.65 -13.55 26.62
N GLY A 147 2.07 -13.41 27.87
CA GLY A 147 1.28 -13.81 29.03
C GLY A 147 0.79 -12.60 29.81
N SER A 148 -0.36 -12.74 30.47
CA SER A 148 -0.82 -11.76 31.46
C SER A 148 0.14 -11.68 32.66
N SER A 149 -0.04 -10.66 33.50
CA SER A 149 0.83 -10.47 34.67
C SER A 149 0.77 -11.69 35.60
N GLY A 150 1.91 -12.38 35.74
CA GLY A 150 2.03 -13.58 36.57
C GLY A 150 1.70 -14.89 35.84
N ALA A 151 1.51 -14.84 34.52
CA ALA A 151 1.38 -16.02 33.68
C ALA A 151 2.55 -16.98 33.87
N ALA A 152 2.28 -18.28 33.72
CA ALA A 152 3.29 -19.31 33.86
C ALA A 152 4.31 -19.19 32.72
N ALA A 153 5.57 -19.52 33.02
CA ALA A 153 6.57 -19.64 31.96
C ALA A 153 6.22 -20.84 31.06
N ILE A 154 6.39 -20.64 29.76
CA ILE A 154 6.22 -21.67 28.73
C ILE A 154 7.53 -21.88 27.98
N SER A 155 7.70 -23.07 27.41
CA SER A 155 8.85 -23.42 26.56
C SER A 155 8.52 -23.43 25.07
N GLY A 156 7.23 -23.42 24.73
CA GLY A 156 6.71 -23.27 23.39
C GLY A 156 5.18 -23.24 23.40
N ILE A 157 4.57 -22.88 22.28
CA ILE A 157 3.11 -22.71 22.19
C ILE A 157 2.31 -23.97 22.56
N GLY A 158 2.86 -25.17 22.33
CA GLY A 158 2.22 -26.43 22.71
C GLY A 158 1.94 -26.58 24.22
N ASP A 159 2.68 -25.85 25.07
CA ASP A 159 2.45 -25.84 26.52
C ASP A 159 1.12 -25.17 26.91
N LEU A 160 0.53 -24.39 26.00
CA LEU A 160 -0.77 -23.76 26.22
C LEU A 160 -1.95 -24.72 26.02
N ASN A 161 -1.74 -25.89 25.42
CA ASN A 161 -2.79 -26.88 25.15
C ASN A 161 -3.16 -27.66 26.43
N VAL A 162 -3.65 -26.94 27.45
CA VAL A 162 -3.96 -27.47 28.78
C VAL A 162 -5.32 -26.97 29.22
N ALA A 163 -6.14 -27.88 29.75
CA ALA A 163 -7.46 -27.56 30.27
C ALA A 163 -7.40 -26.49 31.37
N GLY A 164 -8.20 -25.43 31.20
CA GLY A 164 -8.27 -24.29 32.12
C GLY A 164 -7.43 -23.08 31.70
N THR A 165 -6.58 -23.21 30.68
CA THR A 165 -5.86 -22.07 30.07
C THR A 165 -6.83 -21.26 29.20
N THR A 166 -6.84 -19.93 29.34
CA THR A 166 -7.59 -19.02 28.47
C THR A 166 -6.66 -18.25 27.54
N ILE A 167 -7.01 -18.15 26.25
CA ILE A 167 -6.18 -17.54 25.22
C ILE A 167 -7.01 -16.49 24.48
N ALA A 168 -6.56 -15.23 24.50
CA ALA A 168 -7.15 -14.14 23.74
C ALA A 168 -6.46 -13.99 22.38
N LEU A 169 -7.24 -13.73 21.32
CA LEU A 169 -6.74 -13.45 19.98
C LEU A 169 -7.81 -12.72 19.16
N GLN A 170 -7.42 -12.12 18.05
CA GLN A 170 -8.38 -11.51 17.13
C GLN A 170 -8.98 -12.57 16.21
N SER A 171 -10.30 -12.54 16.05
CA SER A 171 -11.09 -13.41 15.17
C SER A 171 -10.58 -13.35 13.73
N GLY A 172 -10.62 -14.47 13.00
CA GLY A 172 -10.32 -14.49 11.56
C GLY A 172 -8.83 -14.30 11.21
N THR A 173 -7.94 -14.28 12.19
CA THR A 173 -6.49 -14.22 12.01
C THR A 173 -5.86 -15.61 11.87
N THR A 174 -4.61 -15.69 11.42
CA THR A 174 -3.84 -16.95 11.40
C THR A 174 -3.60 -17.49 12.80
N SER A 175 -3.47 -16.61 13.81
CA SER A 175 -3.47 -16.98 15.22
C SER A 175 -4.76 -17.68 15.66
N ASP A 176 -5.93 -17.19 15.24
CA ASP A 176 -7.24 -17.84 15.50
C ASP A 176 -7.28 -19.25 14.91
N ILE A 177 -6.90 -19.38 13.64
CA ILE A 177 -6.88 -20.66 12.92
C ILE A 177 -5.94 -21.64 13.64
N TYR A 178 -4.70 -21.21 13.93
CA TYR A 178 -3.73 -22.04 14.62
C TYR A 178 -4.22 -22.53 15.97
N ALA A 179 -4.80 -21.63 16.77
CA ALA A 179 -5.27 -21.94 18.12
C ALA A 179 -6.40 -22.99 18.10
N ASN A 180 -7.37 -22.84 17.19
CA ASN A 180 -8.47 -23.81 17.04
C ASN A 180 -7.98 -25.19 16.57
N ASP A 181 -6.97 -25.23 15.70
CA ASP A 181 -6.44 -26.49 15.15
C ASP A 181 -5.52 -27.23 16.12
N ASN A 182 -4.78 -26.51 16.98
CA ASN A 182 -3.67 -27.07 17.75
C ASN A 182 -3.85 -27.03 19.28
N LEU A 183 -4.70 -26.14 19.81
CA LEU A 183 -4.83 -25.86 21.24
C LEU A 183 -6.21 -26.28 21.79
N ALA A 184 -6.74 -27.40 21.31
CA ALA A 184 -8.11 -27.86 21.58
C ALA A 184 -8.48 -28.06 23.08
N LEU A 185 -7.52 -28.13 24.01
CA LEU A 185 -7.78 -28.19 25.45
C LEU A 185 -7.85 -26.81 26.11
N ALA A 186 -7.30 -25.76 25.48
CA ALA A 186 -7.42 -24.39 25.94
C ALA A 186 -8.82 -23.82 25.64
N THR A 187 -9.17 -22.73 26.29
CA THR A 187 -10.37 -21.94 26.01
C THR A 187 -9.97 -20.73 25.15
N ILE A 188 -10.33 -20.76 23.87
CA ILE A 188 -10.05 -19.67 22.93
C ILE A 188 -11.13 -18.57 23.09
N GLN A 189 -10.67 -17.34 23.24
CA GLN A 189 -11.48 -16.13 23.34
C GLN A 189 -11.15 -15.25 22.12
N ALA A 190 -11.97 -15.36 21.07
CA ALA A 190 -11.82 -14.57 19.87
C ALA A 190 -12.51 -13.19 20.04
N TYR A 191 -11.75 -12.12 19.75
CA TYR A 191 -12.20 -10.73 19.82
C TYR A 191 -12.30 -10.13 18.42
N PRO A 192 -13.19 -9.14 18.20
CA PRO A 192 -13.35 -8.52 16.88
C PRO A 192 -12.14 -7.67 16.46
N ASP A 193 -11.43 -7.08 17.43
CA ASP A 193 -10.31 -6.16 17.21
C ASP A 193 -9.14 -6.47 18.16
N PHE A 194 -7.93 -6.11 17.75
CA PHE A 194 -6.72 -6.37 18.53
C PHE A 194 -6.64 -5.57 19.85
N PRO A 195 -7.08 -4.29 19.93
CA PRO A 195 -7.16 -3.58 21.21
C PRO A 195 -7.96 -4.34 22.29
N SER A 196 -9.03 -5.03 21.90
CA SER A 196 -9.83 -5.87 22.80
C SER A 196 -9.06 -7.10 23.29
N VAL A 197 -8.18 -7.69 22.46
CA VAL A 197 -7.25 -8.76 22.86
C VAL A 197 -6.30 -8.27 23.95
N ILE A 198 -5.69 -7.11 23.73
CA ILE A 198 -4.75 -6.50 24.69
C ILE A 198 -5.45 -6.11 25.99
N ALA A 199 -6.68 -5.57 25.91
CA ALA A 199 -7.49 -5.27 27.09
C ALA A 199 -7.79 -6.53 27.92
N ALA A 200 -8.09 -7.67 27.27
CA ALA A 200 -8.35 -8.93 27.96
C ALA A 200 -7.14 -9.43 28.75
N ILE A 201 -5.93 -9.29 28.19
CA ILE A 201 -4.67 -9.65 28.87
C ILE A 201 -4.39 -8.73 30.04
N ASN A 202 -4.53 -7.42 29.83
CA ASN A 202 -4.26 -6.42 30.86
C ASN A 202 -5.24 -6.52 32.06
N ASN A 203 -6.49 -6.92 31.80
CA ASN A 203 -7.49 -7.15 32.84
C ASN A 203 -7.36 -8.53 33.53
N GLY A 204 -6.56 -9.44 32.96
CA GLY A 204 -6.46 -10.83 33.43
C GLY A 204 -7.69 -11.68 33.10
N ASP A 205 -8.46 -11.30 32.08
CA ASP A 205 -9.59 -12.07 31.55
C ASP A 205 -9.11 -13.27 30.70
N ALA A 206 -7.89 -13.17 30.16
CA ALA A 206 -7.16 -14.23 29.49
C ALA A 206 -5.76 -14.46 30.10
N ASP A 207 -5.28 -15.71 30.08
CA ASP A 207 -3.94 -16.06 30.57
C ASP A 207 -2.84 -15.67 29.56
N TYR A 208 -3.11 -15.84 28.26
CA TYR A 208 -2.15 -15.58 27.17
C TYR A 208 -2.82 -14.93 25.97
N ALA A 209 -2.07 -14.16 25.19
CA ALA A 209 -2.51 -13.66 23.88
C ALA A 209 -1.63 -14.17 22.76
N LEU A 210 -2.26 -14.38 21.60
CA LEU A 210 -1.61 -14.73 20.33
C LEU A 210 -1.83 -13.61 19.30
N GLY A 211 -0.84 -13.42 18.44
CA GLY A 211 -0.82 -12.39 17.39
C GLY A 211 0.60 -12.23 16.85
N ASP A 212 0.81 -11.32 15.90
CA ASP A 212 2.11 -11.08 15.32
C ASP A 212 3.12 -10.60 16.36
N ALA A 213 4.31 -11.20 16.34
CA ALA A 213 5.34 -10.98 17.34
C ALA A 213 5.77 -9.50 17.45
N PRO A 214 5.93 -8.73 16.35
CA PRO A 214 6.25 -7.31 16.45
C PRO A 214 5.19 -6.50 17.21
N VAL A 215 3.91 -6.79 17.00
CA VAL A 215 2.80 -6.12 17.68
C VAL A 215 2.77 -6.50 19.16
N LEU A 216 2.84 -7.80 19.44
CA LEU A 216 2.86 -8.30 20.82
C LEU A 216 4.06 -7.82 21.63
N ALA A 217 5.21 -7.60 21.00
CA ALA A 217 6.42 -7.10 21.66
C ALA A 217 6.27 -5.66 22.19
N LEU A 218 5.35 -4.87 21.62
CA LEU A 218 5.02 -3.54 22.14
C LEU A 218 4.23 -3.61 23.46
N GLU A 219 3.46 -4.69 23.63
CA GLU A 219 2.53 -4.88 24.75
C GLU A 219 3.14 -5.68 25.91
N GLY A 220 4.13 -6.53 25.63
CA GLY A 220 4.74 -7.35 26.66
C GLY A 220 5.97 -8.13 26.21
N THR A 221 6.55 -8.88 27.15
CA THR A 221 7.67 -9.78 26.84
C THR A 221 7.15 -11.00 26.09
N LEU A 222 7.61 -11.18 24.85
CA LEU A 222 7.38 -12.39 24.08
C LEU A 222 7.92 -13.62 24.83
N LEU A 223 7.04 -14.56 25.11
CA LEU A 223 7.37 -15.82 25.77
C LEU A 223 7.93 -16.84 24.79
N THR A 224 7.39 -16.85 23.57
CA THR A 224 7.81 -17.71 22.46
C THR A 224 7.24 -17.15 21.15
N THR A 225 7.82 -17.57 20.03
CA THR A 225 7.30 -17.34 18.69
C THR A 225 7.01 -18.68 18.01
N PHE A 226 6.10 -18.67 17.05
CA PHE A 226 5.69 -19.82 16.28
C PHE A 226 5.18 -19.33 14.92
N SER A 227 5.23 -20.18 13.88
CA SER A 227 4.71 -19.86 12.54
C SER A 227 5.36 -18.62 11.91
N ASP A 228 6.28 -18.84 10.97
CA ASP A 228 6.77 -17.76 10.11
C ASP A 228 5.73 -17.48 9.03
N GLU A 229 5.40 -16.20 8.83
CA GLU A 229 4.30 -15.75 7.99
C GLU A 229 4.76 -14.65 7.05
N THR A 230 4.22 -14.60 5.83
CA THR A 230 4.54 -13.56 4.84
C THR A 230 3.31 -12.71 4.59
N PHE A 231 3.47 -11.39 4.71
CA PHE A 231 2.41 -10.44 4.42
C PHE A 231 2.47 -10.01 2.96
N GLY A 232 1.31 -9.95 2.31
CA GLY A 232 1.15 -9.47 0.93
C GLY A 232 -0.04 -8.51 0.85
N LEU A 233 -0.05 -7.64 -0.15
CA LEU A 233 -1.24 -6.86 -0.46
C LEU A 233 -2.26 -7.81 -1.07
N ALA A 234 -3.49 -7.80 -0.55
CA ALA A 234 -4.59 -8.56 -1.15
C ALA A 234 -5.35 -7.70 -2.15
N ILE A 235 -5.69 -8.28 -3.29
CA ILE A 235 -6.30 -7.60 -4.44
C ILE A 235 -7.42 -8.51 -4.98
N ARG A 236 -8.42 -7.94 -5.65
CA ARG A 236 -9.49 -8.74 -6.26
C ARG A 236 -8.95 -9.63 -7.37
N GLU A 237 -9.49 -10.85 -7.49
CA GLU A 237 -9.06 -11.89 -8.45
C GLU A 237 -9.15 -11.47 -9.94
N GLU A 238 -9.89 -10.41 -10.26
CA GLU A 238 -9.99 -9.89 -11.63
C GLU A 238 -9.05 -8.71 -11.93
N SER A 239 -8.19 -8.34 -10.98
CA SER A 239 -7.36 -7.13 -11.04
C SER A 239 -5.88 -7.42 -11.33
N ASP A 240 -5.59 -8.41 -12.19
CA ASP A 240 -4.24 -8.84 -12.59
C ASP A 240 -3.31 -7.68 -12.94
N GLU A 241 -3.79 -6.67 -13.69
CA GLU A 241 -2.97 -5.51 -14.07
C GLU A 241 -2.54 -4.68 -12.85
N LEU A 242 -3.41 -4.54 -11.85
CA LEU A 242 -3.05 -3.84 -10.63
C LEU A 242 -2.07 -4.68 -9.82
N GLU A 243 -2.29 -5.99 -9.69
CA GLU A 243 -1.37 -6.89 -9.00
C GLU A 243 0.04 -6.84 -9.63
N ASP A 244 0.13 -6.96 -10.95
CA ASP A 244 1.39 -6.89 -11.67
C ASP A 244 2.11 -5.54 -11.45
N ALA A 245 1.36 -4.44 -11.48
CA ALA A 245 1.93 -3.11 -11.24
C ALA A 245 2.45 -2.96 -9.80
N LEU A 246 1.70 -3.46 -8.81
CA LEU A 246 2.10 -3.45 -7.39
C LEU A 246 3.30 -4.36 -7.14
N ASN A 247 3.35 -5.55 -7.74
CA ASN A 247 4.47 -6.48 -7.67
C ASN A 247 5.79 -5.84 -8.13
N VAL A 248 5.73 -5.13 -9.25
CA VAL A 248 6.89 -4.43 -9.82
C VAL A 248 7.27 -3.23 -8.95
N ALA A 249 6.29 -2.47 -8.44
CA ALA A 249 6.54 -1.35 -7.53
C ALA A 249 7.23 -1.80 -6.23
N ILE A 250 6.69 -2.81 -5.53
CA ILE A 250 7.32 -3.34 -4.30
C ILE A 250 8.74 -3.86 -4.60
N THR A 251 8.96 -4.48 -5.76
CA THR A 251 10.31 -4.89 -6.19
C THR A 251 11.24 -3.69 -6.37
N ALA A 252 10.79 -2.62 -7.02
CA ALA A 252 11.57 -1.40 -7.21
C ALA A 252 11.93 -0.73 -5.88
N LEU A 253 11.01 -0.69 -4.91
CA LEU A 253 11.25 -0.17 -3.57
C LEU A 253 12.36 -0.95 -2.84
N VAL A 254 12.33 -2.28 -2.94
CA VAL A 254 13.34 -3.15 -2.32
C VAL A 254 14.69 -3.01 -3.03
N ASP A 255 14.73 -3.15 -4.35
CA ASP A 255 15.98 -3.07 -5.13
C ASP A 255 16.61 -1.67 -5.08
N GLY A 256 15.79 -0.63 -4.92
CA GLY A 256 16.20 0.76 -4.77
C GLY A 256 16.68 1.15 -3.35
N GLY A 257 16.45 0.29 -2.36
CA GLY A 257 16.80 0.55 -0.95
C GLY A 257 15.85 1.49 -0.20
N GLN A 258 14.76 1.94 -0.84
CA GLN A 258 13.73 2.76 -0.18
C GLN A 258 12.99 1.95 0.88
N TYR A 259 12.73 0.67 0.59
CA TYR A 259 12.13 -0.26 1.55
C TYR A 259 12.98 -0.38 2.82
N ASP A 260 14.32 -0.46 2.71
CA ASP A 260 15.21 -0.58 3.86
C ASP A 260 15.14 0.66 4.77
N ALA A 261 14.95 1.85 4.18
CA ALA A 261 14.75 3.08 4.92
C ALA A 261 13.42 3.08 5.68
N ILE A 262 12.32 2.73 4.99
CA ILE A 262 11.00 2.59 5.62
C ILE A 262 11.04 1.57 6.76
N PHE A 263 11.67 0.41 6.52
CA PHE A 263 11.82 -0.61 7.55
C PHE A 263 12.58 -0.09 8.77
N GLY A 264 13.68 0.64 8.57
CA GLY A 264 14.50 1.20 9.65
C GLY A 264 13.80 2.27 10.49
N ASP A 265 12.78 2.95 9.95
CA ASP A 265 11.97 3.91 10.70
C ASP A 265 11.02 3.24 11.71
N TRP A 266 10.63 1.98 11.46
CA TRP A 266 9.63 1.26 12.26
C TRP A 266 10.17 0.07 13.05
N PHE A 267 11.27 -0.54 12.63
CA PHE A 267 11.80 -1.76 13.21
C PHE A 267 13.31 -1.67 13.48
N ASP A 268 13.71 -2.21 14.64
CA ASP A 268 15.12 -2.40 14.95
C ASP A 268 15.70 -3.60 14.20
N GLY A 269 16.94 -3.46 13.72
CA GLY A 269 17.74 -4.58 13.21
C GLY A 269 17.77 -4.68 11.68
N ALA A 270 18.02 -5.89 11.19
CA ALA A 270 18.09 -6.15 9.76
C ALA A 270 16.71 -6.44 9.20
N VAL A 271 16.47 -6.02 7.95
CA VAL A 271 15.28 -6.36 7.17
C VAL A 271 15.02 -7.87 7.22
N VAL A 272 13.78 -8.24 7.55
CA VAL A 272 13.32 -9.63 7.67
C VAL A 272 12.61 -10.15 6.43
N LEU A 273 12.36 -9.30 5.42
CA LEU A 273 11.63 -9.65 4.22
C LEU A 273 12.28 -10.81 3.45
N THR A 274 11.55 -11.92 3.37
CA THR A 274 11.91 -13.06 2.52
C THR A 274 11.41 -12.81 1.09
N ASP A 275 12.29 -13.00 0.11
CA ASP A 275 11.91 -12.95 -1.30
C ASP A 275 11.11 -14.21 -1.69
N ASP A 276 9.80 -14.06 -1.86
CA ASP A 276 8.85 -15.11 -2.19
C ASP A 276 8.41 -15.08 -3.67
N ARG A 277 9.06 -14.26 -4.51
CA ARG A 277 8.71 -14.15 -5.93
C ARG A 277 8.90 -15.46 -6.67
N ASP A 278 8.03 -15.71 -7.65
CA ASP A 278 8.07 -16.89 -8.49
C ASP A 278 8.05 -16.56 -9.99
N VAL A 279 7.74 -17.54 -10.83
CA VAL A 279 7.68 -17.35 -12.29
C VAL A 279 6.49 -16.51 -12.76
N ASN A 280 5.46 -16.39 -11.91
CA ASN A 280 4.24 -15.66 -12.19
C ASN A 280 4.32 -14.22 -11.68
N THR A 281 5.20 -13.91 -10.72
CA THR A 281 5.42 -12.52 -10.29
C THR A 281 5.91 -11.64 -11.45
N ALA A 282 5.18 -10.57 -11.74
CA ALA A 282 5.57 -9.61 -12.78
C ALA A 282 6.93 -8.97 -12.53
N THR A 283 7.66 -8.75 -13.63
CA THR A 283 9.00 -8.12 -13.65
C THR A 283 9.05 -6.84 -14.48
N ALA A 284 7.92 -6.46 -15.07
CA ALA A 284 7.76 -5.23 -15.83
C ALA A 284 6.34 -4.73 -15.65
N TYR A 285 6.18 -3.41 -15.57
CA TYR A 285 4.87 -2.78 -15.46
C TYR A 285 3.95 -3.17 -16.64
N PRO A 286 2.69 -3.53 -16.37
CA PRO A 286 1.73 -3.86 -17.41
C PRO A 286 1.34 -2.60 -18.22
N ILE A 287 0.76 -2.83 -19.40
CA ILE A 287 0.15 -1.76 -20.19
C ILE A 287 -1.32 -1.68 -19.76
N PRO A 288 -1.82 -0.54 -19.21
CA PRO A 288 -3.19 -0.44 -18.72
C PRO A 288 -4.22 -0.65 -19.84
N THR A 289 -5.30 -1.38 -19.55
CA THR A 289 -6.43 -1.56 -20.47
C THR A 289 -7.68 -0.82 -20.03
N GLU A 290 -8.54 -0.45 -20.99
CA GLU A 290 -9.77 0.30 -20.72
C GLU A 290 -10.66 -0.43 -19.69
N GLY A 291 -10.99 0.26 -18.60
CA GLY A 291 -11.89 -0.25 -17.57
C GLY A 291 -11.26 -1.22 -16.58
N SER A 292 -9.94 -1.47 -16.63
CA SER A 292 -9.25 -2.23 -15.58
C SER A 292 -9.14 -1.43 -14.28
N THR A 293 -8.95 -2.13 -13.16
CA THR A 293 -8.72 -1.49 -11.85
C THR A 293 -7.51 -0.56 -11.90
N LEU A 294 -6.40 -1.00 -12.52
CA LEU A 294 -5.20 -0.17 -12.70
C LEU A 294 -5.53 1.12 -13.46
N THR A 295 -6.30 1.03 -14.55
CA THR A 295 -6.75 2.23 -15.27
C THR A 295 -7.57 3.16 -14.38
N GLY A 296 -8.48 2.62 -13.55
CA GLY A 296 -9.25 3.41 -12.59
C GLY A 296 -8.36 4.19 -11.60
N VAL A 297 -7.34 3.53 -11.05
CA VAL A 297 -6.33 4.16 -10.19
C VAL A 297 -5.58 5.26 -10.93
N LEU A 298 -5.09 4.98 -12.14
CA LEU A 298 -4.29 5.94 -12.91
C LEU A 298 -5.09 7.15 -13.40
N GLU A 299 -6.37 6.97 -13.76
CA GLU A 299 -7.25 8.07 -14.20
C GLU A 299 -7.77 8.90 -13.01
N SER A 300 -8.00 8.30 -11.85
CA SER A 300 -8.44 9.01 -10.64
C SER A 300 -7.29 9.70 -9.91
N GLY A 301 -6.09 9.12 -9.97
CA GLY A 301 -4.93 9.52 -9.15
C GLY A 301 -5.00 9.02 -7.71
N ASN A 302 -5.95 8.14 -7.39
CA ASN A 302 -6.11 7.57 -6.06
C ASN A 302 -5.87 6.07 -6.12
N LEU A 303 -4.96 5.56 -5.29
CA LEU A 303 -4.83 4.15 -4.99
C LEU A 303 -5.44 3.91 -3.61
N GLU A 304 -6.63 3.33 -3.55
CA GLU A 304 -7.36 3.19 -2.29
C GLU A 304 -6.96 1.89 -1.56
N PHE A 305 -6.43 2.02 -0.35
CA PHE A 305 -6.04 0.90 0.50
C PHE A 305 -7.02 0.72 1.66
N CYS A 306 -7.55 -0.49 1.81
CA CYS A 306 -8.27 -0.90 3.01
C CYS A 306 -7.29 -1.27 4.13
N THR A 307 -7.55 -0.78 5.34
CA THR A 307 -6.73 -1.06 6.54
C THR A 307 -7.59 -1.17 7.81
N ASP A 308 -7.24 -2.07 8.74
CA ASP A 308 -7.78 -2.12 10.11
C ASP A 308 -6.82 -1.37 11.06
N PRO A 309 -7.09 -0.10 11.38
CA PRO A 309 -6.05 0.85 11.77
C PRO A 309 -5.69 0.80 13.26
N PHE A 310 -5.55 -0.39 13.84
CA PHE A 310 -5.25 -0.62 15.24
C PHE A 310 -4.27 -1.78 15.46
N TYR A 311 -3.20 -1.78 14.68
CA TYR A 311 -2.18 -2.84 14.65
C TYR A 311 -0.73 -2.31 14.60
N PRO A 312 -0.31 -1.46 15.57
CA PRO A 312 1.05 -0.91 15.57
C PRO A 312 2.11 -2.02 15.72
N PRO A 313 3.29 -1.88 15.06
CA PRO A 313 3.76 -0.71 14.32
C PRO A 313 3.34 -0.69 12.83
N PHE A 314 2.50 -1.62 12.38
CA PHE A 314 2.14 -1.76 10.97
C PHE A 314 1.14 -0.68 10.52
N GLU A 315 0.02 -0.55 11.24
CA GLU A 315 -0.99 0.46 10.96
C GLU A 315 -1.64 0.96 12.25
N ASN A 316 -1.83 2.27 12.32
CA ASN A 316 -2.48 2.94 13.43
C ASN A 316 -3.10 4.26 12.96
N LEU A 317 -3.92 4.89 13.82
CA LEU A 317 -4.32 6.29 13.64
C LEU A 317 -3.55 7.20 14.61
N ASP A 318 -3.06 8.32 14.09
CA ASP A 318 -2.50 9.40 14.88
C ASP A 318 -3.60 10.14 15.68
N ALA A 319 -3.19 11.14 16.47
CA ALA A 319 -4.12 11.92 17.30
C ALA A 319 -5.15 12.76 16.48
N ASP A 320 -4.85 13.04 15.22
CA ASP A 320 -5.70 13.78 14.29
C ASP A 320 -6.59 12.85 13.44
N GLY A 321 -6.39 11.53 13.56
CA GLY A 321 -7.13 10.49 12.84
C GLY A 321 -6.54 10.15 11.47
N ASN A 322 -5.30 10.56 11.18
CA ASN A 322 -4.61 10.15 9.96
C ASN A 322 -3.96 8.79 10.17
N ALA A 323 -3.92 7.98 9.10
CA ALA A 323 -3.21 6.71 9.13
C ALA A 323 -1.69 6.95 9.25
N GLU A 324 -1.03 6.19 10.12
CA GLU A 324 0.42 6.11 10.22
C GLU A 324 0.84 4.67 10.51
N GLY A 325 2.06 4.29 10.13
CA GLY A 325 2.57 2.95 10.34
C GLY A 325 3.46 2.48 9.21
N PHE A 326 4.13 1.34 9.40
CA PHE A 326 4.96 0.73 8.38
C PHE A 326 4.16 0.40 7.09
N ASP A 327 2.95 -0.14 7.23
CA ASP A 327 2.08 -0.44 6.09
C ASP A 327 1.70 0.85 5.35
N ILE A 328 1.53 1.95 6.09
CA ILE A 328 1.19 3.26 5.54
C ILE A 328 2.33 3.80 4.69
N ASP A 329 3.55 3.80 5.24
CA ASP A 329 4.72 4.29 4.53
C ASP A 329 5.05 3.40 3.30
N VAL A 330 4.83 2.08 3.38
CA VAL A 330 4.96 1.18 2.23
C VAL A 330 3.91 1.50 1.16
N GLY A 331 2.64 1.70 1.53
CA GLY A 331 1.57 2.02 0.59
C GLY A 331 1.78 3.37 -0.12
N ASP A 332 2.21 4.38 0.63
CA ASP A 332 2.56 5.70 0.09
C ASP A 332 3.71 5.58 -0.93
N ALA A 333 4.77 4.83 -0.59
CA ALA A 333 5.91 4.62 -1.49
C ALA A 333 5.53 3.84 -2.76
N ILE A 334 4.61 2.86 -2.66
CA ILE A 334 4.07 2.15 -3.81
C ILE A 334 3.33 3.12 -4.75
N ALA A 335 2.46 3.97 -4.21
CA ALA A 335 1.74 4.97 -5.00
C ALA A 335 2.68 5.95 -5.72
N GLU A 336 3.73 6.42 -5.04
CA GLU A 336 4.76 7.27 -5.62
C GLU A 336 5.49 6.59 -6.79
N GLU A 337 5.85 5.32 -6.63
CA GLU A 337 6.54 4.55 -7.67
C GLU A 337 5.64 4.31 -8.89
N LEU A 338 4.33 4.08 -8.69
CA LEU A 338 3.36 4.01 -9.78
C LEU A 338 3.22 5.35 -10.52
N ALA A 339 3.16 6.46 -9.78
CA ALA A 339 3.11 7.80 -10.37
C ALA A 339 4.36 8.10 -11.20
N ALA A 340 5.54 7.74 -10.69
CA ALA A 340 6.81 7.91 -11.37
C ALA A 340 6.85 7.14 -12.69
N HIS A 341 6.36 5.89 -12.68
CA HIS A 341 6.33 5.05 -13.87
C HIS A 341 5.32 5.54 -14.93
N TYR A 342 4.04 5.66 -14.56
CA TYR A 342 2.96 5.86 -15.53
C TYR A 342 2.74 7.31 -15.94
N MET A 343 3.10 8.26 -15.07
CA MET A 343 2.80 9.69 -15.29
C MET A 343 4.04 10.49 -15.64
N GLY A 344 5.23 9.90 -15.49
CA GLY A 344 6.49 10.62 -15.61
C GLY A 344 6.59 11.78 -14.61
N ALA A 345 5.79 11.73 -13.55
CA ALA A 345 5.96 12.57 -12.39
C ALA A 345 7.39 12.31 -11.88
N ALA A 346 8.09 13.35 -11.46
CA ALA A 346 9.26 13.09 -10.64
C ALA A 346 8.73 12.30 -9.44
N ASN A 347 9.20 11.06 -9.25
CA ASN A 347 9.16 10.42 -7.93
C ASN A 347 9.79 11.48 -7.03
N PRO A 348 9.01 12.22 -6.23
CA PRO A 348 9.59 13.25 -5.41
C PRO A 348 10.29 12.45 -4.32
N ASP A 349 11.53 12.00 -4.59
CA ASP A 349 12.42 11.26 -3.69
C ASP A 349 11.93 11.55 -2.28
N PHE A 350 11.20 10.59 -1.70
CA PHE A 350 10.64 10.58 -0.35
C PHE A 350 10.94 11.87 0.40
N VAL A 351 9.95 12.70 0.73
CA VAL A 351 10.18 13.69 1.79
C VAL A 351 10.44 12.85 3.03
N PRO A 352 11.70 12.72 3.49
CA PRO A 352 11.96 11.88 4.63
C PRO A 352 11.17 12.44 5.78
N ARG A 353 10.56 11.58 6.62
CA ARG A 353 9.96 12.04 7.87
C ARG A 353 10.97 13.03 8.47
N PRO A 354 10.61 14.31 8.65
CA PRO A 354 11.59 15.31 9.04
C PRO A 354 12.27 14.80 10.31
N PRO A 355 13.60 14.95 10.42
CA PRO A 355 14.34 14.31 11.49
C PRO A 355 13.70 14.64 12.84
N VAL A 356 13.62 13.65 13.72
CA VAL A 356 13.12 13.83 15.08
C VAL A 356 14.06 14.77 15.81
N LYS A 357 13.58 15.97 16.10
CA LYS A 357 14.40 17.04 16.66
C LYS A 357 14.53 16.89 18.16
N ILE A 358 15.76 16.78 18.65
CA ILE A 358 16.08 16.79 20.08
C ILE A 358 16.73 18.13 20.41
N GLY A 359 16.13 18.85 21.37
CA GLY A 359 16.65 20.12 21.81
C GLY A 359 17.82 19.98 22.79
N LEU A 360 18.85 20.80 22.64
CA LEU A 360 19.92 20.97 23.63
C LEU A 360 19.91 22.39 24.18
N LEU A 361 19.58 22.54 25.46
CA LEU A 361 19.80 23.79 26.19
C LEU A 361 21.24 23.83 26.71
N ASN A 362 22.15 24.37 25.89
CA ASN A 362 23.57 24.49 26.21
C ASN A 362 23.89 25.87 26.77
N PRO A 363 24.68 26.06 27.84
CA PRO A 363 25.14 27.38 28.26
C PRO A 363 26.22 27.94 27.30
N MET A 364 25.87 28.32 26.08
CA MET A 364 26.81 28.86 25.09
C MET A 364 27.35 30.23 25.52
N THR A 365 26.56 30.98 26.29
CA THR A 365 26.99 32.20 26.98
C THR A 365 26.86 32.08 28.50
N GLY A 366 27.37 33.09 29.21
CA GLY A 366 27.30 33.15 30.66
C GLY A 366 28.50 32.51 31.39
N PRO A 367 28.40 32.31 32.70
CA PRO A 367 29.54 32.01 33.58
C PRO A 367 30.19 30.65 33.32
N ILE A 368 29.45 29.72 32.71
CA ILE A 368 29.91 28.34 32.48
C ILE A 368 30.09 28.00 30.99
N ALA A 369 30.18 29.03 30.13
CA ALA A 369 30.31 28.87 28.68
C ALA A 369 31.53 28.05 28.23
N VAL A 370 32.56 27.97 29.08
CA VAL A 370 33.72 27.10 28.83
C VAL A 370 33.36 25.62 28.67
N TYR A 371 32.23 25.17 29.23
CA TYR A 371 31.76 23.79 29.10
C TYR A 371 30.83 23.56 27.90
N SER A 372 30.41 24.62 27.19
CA SER A 372 29.51 24.46 26.05
C SER A 372 30.09 23.58 24.93
N PRO A 373 31.35 23.79 24.45
CA PRO A 373 31.90 22.97 23.38
C PRO A 373 31.91 21.45 23.67
N PRO A 374 32.36 20.95 24.85
CA PRO A 374 32.27 19.53 25.14
C PRO A 374 30.84 19.02 25.32
N PHE A 375 29.89 19.83 25.77
CA PHE A 375 28.47 19.44 25.81
C PHE A 375 27.87 19.29 24.41
N THR A 376 28.18 20.19 23.48
CA THR A 376 27.75 20.07 22.07
C THR A 376 28.30 18.79 21.45
N ILE A 377 29.59 18.48 21.67
CA ILE A 377 30.21 17.25 21.16
C ILE A 377 29.52 16.02 21.74
N ALA A 378 29.29 15.97 23.05
CA ALA A 378 28.64 14.83 23.69
C ALA A 378 27.20 14.62 23.22
N ALA A 379 26.43 15.71 23.04
CA ALA A 379 25.07 15.64 22.52
C ALA A 379 25.06 15.19 21.05
N GLN A 380 25.98 15.71 20.23
CA GLN A 380 26.10 15.27 18.84
C GLN A 380 26.49 13.81 18.74
N MET A 381 27.43 13.33 19.57
CA MET A 381 27.79 11.90 19.61
C MET A 381 26.60 11.02 19.97
N ALA A 382 25.73 11.46 20.88
CA ALA A 382 24.51 10.72 21.21
C ALA A 382 23.53 10.67 20.03
N ILE A 383 23.41 11.76 19.26
CA ILE A 383 22.61 11.79 18.03
C ILE A 383 23.23 10.92 16.94
N ASP A 384 24.56 10.96 16.78
CA ASP A 384 25.28 10.11 15.85
C ASP A 384 25.13 8.63 16.20
N ASP A 385 25.15 8.28 17.50
CA ASP A 385 24.90 6.90 17.97
C ASP A 385 23.45 6.46 17.72
N LEU A 386 22.47 7.35 17.92
CA LEU A 386 21.06 7.08 17.60
C LEU A 386 20.85 6.87 16.09
N ASN A 387 21.47 7.70 15.27
CA ASN A 387 21.39 7.58 13.82
C ASN A 387 22.16 6.37 13.30
N ALA A 388 23.29 6.02 13.93
CA ALA A 388 24.02 4.79 13.64
C ALA A 388 23.23 3.52 14.04
N ALA A 389 22.27 3.64 14.95
CA ALA A 389 21.33 2.59 15.33
C ALA A 389 20.10 2.48 14.41
N GLY A 390 20.02 3.29 13.34
CA GLY A 390 18.92 3.28 12.37
C GLY A 390 17.95 4.46 12.51
N GLY A 391 18.15 5.35 13.48
CA GLY A 391 17.28 6.50 13.66
C GLY A 391 17.50 7.65 12.66
N ASN A 392 16.55 8.59 12.63
CA ASN A 392 16.63 9.84 11.89
C ASN A 392 16.41 11.04 12.84
N PHE A 393 17.46 11.39 13.60
CA PHE A 393 17.43 12.44 14.62
C PHE A 393 18.29 13.66 14.23
N GLU A 394 17.82 14.85 14.60
CA GLU A 394 18.52 16.12 14.45
C GLU A 394 18.70 16.79 15.81
N LEU A 395 19.91 17.29 16.08
CA LEU A 395 20.17 18.12 17.26
C LEU A 395 19.81 19.58 16.99
N VAL A 396 18.93 20.15 17.80
CA VAL A 396 18.62 21.59 17.78
C VAL A 396 19.20 22.24 19.04
N GLU A 397 20.28 22.98 18.89
CA GLU A 397 20.97 23.61 20.02
C GLU A 397 20.51 25.06 20.25
N ALA A 398 20.23 25.42 21.51
CA ALA A 398 19.89 26.78 21.91
C ALA A 398 20.64 27.22 23.18
N ASP A 399 21.01 28.50 23.22
CA ASP A 399 21.78 29.08 24.32
C ASP A 399 20.91 29.29 25.56
N SER A 400 21.21 28.59 26.66
CA SER A 400 20.57 28.81 27.95
C SER A 400 21.14 30.00 28.73
N GLY A 401 22.34 30.49 28.36
CA GLY A 401 23.07 31.55 29.05
C GLY A 401 23.40 31.27 30.51
N CYS A 402 23.11 30.06 31.02
CA CYS A 402 23.01 29.76 32.45
C CYS A 402 22.15 30.79 33.21
N SER A 403 21.10 31.32 32.57
CA SER A 403 20.24 32.38 33.08
C SER A 403 18.78 32.03 32.88
N GLY A 404 17.92 32.40 33.83
CA GLY A 404 16.48 32.15 33.72
C GLY A 404 15.87 32.82 32.48
N ASP A 405 16.15 34.11 32.28
CA ASP A 405 15.58 34.89 31.17
C ASP A 405 16.01 34.37 29.79
N VAL A 406 17.30 34.03 29.65
CA VAL A 406 17.85 33.52 28.39
C VAL A 406 17.31 32.12 28.12
N ALA A 407 17.26 31.26 29.14
CA ALA A 407 16.79 29.90 29.02
C ALA A 407 15.29 29.79 28.70
N SER A 408 14.43 30.69 29.21
CA SER A 408 13.02 30.72 28.81
C SER A 408 12.84 31.07 27.34
N GLY A 409 13.58 32.05 26.83
CA GLY A 409 13.55 32.41 25.40
C GLY A 409 14.11 31.30 24.51
N ALA A 410 15.19 30.66 24.93
CA ALA A 410 15.79 29.53 24.24
C ALA A 410 14.86 28.31 24.22
N ALA A 411 14.20 28.00 25.33
CA ALA A 411 13.19 26.94 25.40
C ALA A 411 12.05 27.20 24.41
N GLN A 412 11.56 28.45 24.30
CA GLN A 412 10.56 28.79 23.30
C GLN A 412 11.06 28.55 21.87
N SER A 413 12.30 28.93 21.56
CA SER A 413 12.87 28.68 20.22
C SER A 413 13.00 27.21 19.88
N LEU A 414 13.21 26.34 20.88
CA LEU A 414 13.23 24.89 20.69
C LEU A 414 11.82 24.33 20.45
N VAL A 415 10.82 24.81 21.20
CA VAL A 415 9.41 24.47 20.96
C VAL A 415 8.99 24.89 19.56
N ASP A 416 9.31 26.12 19.15
CA ASP A 416 9.00 26.64 17.82
C ASP A 416 9.71 25.85 16.70
N ALA A 417 10.85 25.25 17.00
CA ALA A 417 11.59 24.38 16.08
C ALA A 417 10.99 22.95 15.98
N GLY A 418 10.01 22.61 16.82
CA GLY A 418 9.33 21.31 16.83
C GLY A 418 10.12 20.20 17.52
N VAL A 419 10.91 20.51 18.56
CA VAL A 419 11.61 19.46 19.31
C VAL A 419 10.65 18.60 20.11
N VAL A 420 10.90 17.29 20.16
CA VAL A 420 10.06 16.34 20.93
C VAL A 420 10.52 16.18 22.38
N GLY A 421 11.76 16.60 22.68
CA GLY A 421 12.35 16.53 24.01
C GLY A 421 13.55 17.46 24.11
N VAL A 422 13.91 17.84 25.35
CA VAL A 422 15.04 18.75 25.60
C VAL A 422 16.01 18.17 26.61
N ALA A 423 17.28 18.07 26.23
CA ALA A 423 18.41 17.85 27.13
C ALA A 423 18.91 19.19 27.71
N GLY A 424 18.99 19.27 29.04
CA GLY A 424 19.44 20.46 29.76
C GLY A 424 18.30 21.21 30.47
N ALA A 425 18.45 22.48 30.84
CA ALA A 425 19.71 23.23 30.87
C ALA A 425 20.71 22.67 31.91
N ALA A 426 21.94 23.16 31.86
CA ALA A 426 22.99 22.80 32.83
C ALA A 426 22.82 23.47 34.20
N CYS A 427 22.34 24.71 34.21
CA CYS A 427 22.18 25.50 35.43
C CYS A 427 20.78 25.34 36.00
N SER A 428 20.66 25.08 37.30
CA SER A 428 19.36 24.83 37.92
C SER A 428 18.38 25.99 37.74
N GLY A 429 18.84 27.24 37.83
CA GLY A 429 18.02 28.43 37.57
C GLY A 429 17.48 28.50 36.14
N ALA A 430 18.32 28.16 35.17
CA ALA A 430 17.93 28.06 33.76
C ALA A 430 16.96 26.91 33.52
N SER A 431 17.18 25.74 34.16
CA SER A 431 16.28 24.59 34.05
C SER A 431 14.88 24.91 34.56
N MET A 432 14.77 25.55 35.73
CA MET A 432 13.49 25.95 36.31
C MET A 432 12.72 26.91 35.38
N ALA A 433 13.42 27.87 34.77
CA ALA A 433 12.81 28.85 33.87
C ALA A 433 12.43 28.25 32.50
N ALA A 434 13.24 27.31 31.97
CA ALA A 434 12.94 26.58 30.75
C ALA A 434 11.76 25.62 30.93
N ASN A 435 11.67 24.93 32.07
CA ASN A 435 10.60 23.98 32.35
C ASN A 435 9.20 24.61 32.24
N ALA A 436 9.04 25.85 32.71
CA ALA A 436 7.78 26.58 32.61
C ALA A 436 7.28 26.73 31.16
N VAL A 437 8.19 26.84 30.19
CA VAL A 437 7.88 26.93 28.75
C VAL A 437 7.68 25.54 28.17
N LEU A 438 8.63 24.62 28.42
CA LEU A 438 8.62 23.28 27.84
C LEU A 438 7.41 22.46 28.29
N HIS A 439 7.09 22.49 29.58
CA HIS A 439 5.93 21.78 30.12
C HIS A 439 4.62 22.29 29.53
N ALA A 440 4.48 23.62 29.35
CA ALA A 440 3.28 24.19 28.74
C ALA A 440 3.09 23.74 27.28
N ALA A 441 4.17 23.38 26.60
CA ALA A 441 4.19 22.82 25.26
C ALA A 441 4.16 21.27 25.22
N GLY A 442 4.07 20.60 26.38
CA GLY A 442 4.10 19.13 26.46
C GLY A 442 5.49 18.51 26.24
N VAL A 443 6.55 19.30 26.21
CA VAL A 443 7.93 18.84 25.93
C VAL A 443 8.62 18.44 27.23
N VAL A 444 9.11 17.20 27.29
CA VAL A 444 9.87 16.67 28.44
C VAL A 444 11.27 17.27 28.49
N GLN A 445 11.72 17.57 29.71
CA GLN A 445 13.05 18.14 29.96
C GLN A 445 13.90 17.19 30.81
N VAL A 446 15.09 16.83 30.35
CA VAL A 446 16.05 16.02 31.10
C VAL A 446 17.37 16.76 31.27
N SER A 447 17.66 17.24 32.48
CA SER A 447 18.92 17.95 32.74
C SER A 447 20.11 17.02 32.95
N TYR A 448 21.22 17.36 32.31
CA TYR A 448 22.52 16.69 32.47
C TYR A 448 23.40 17.27 33.59
N ALA A 449 23.01 18.37 34.25
CA ALA A 449 23.85 18.99 35.30
C ALA A 449 23.12 19.75 36.42
N SER A 450 21.79 19.91 36.38
CA SER A 450 21.06 20.70 37.38
C SER A 450 20.85 19.94 38.70
N THR A 451 21.56 20.35 39.74
CA THR A 451 21.61 19.66 41.05
C THR A 451 20.68 20.24 42.12
N SER A 452 20.04 21.40 41.90
CA SER A 452 19.22 22.05 42.93
C SER A 452 18.15 21.11 43.48
N PRO A 453 17.99 21.01 44.82
CA PRO A 453 16.93 20.21 45.40
C PRO A 453 15.52 20.65 45.01
N ALA A 454 15.34 21.94 44.70
CA ALA A 454 14.05 22.50 44.31
C ALA A 454 13.46 21.85 43.06
N LEU A 455 14.32 21.41 42.13
CA LEU A 455 13.92 20.72 40.90
C LEU A 455 13.39 19.28 41.13
N SER A 456 13.37 18.81 42.38
CA SER A 456 12.79 17.50 42.73
C SER A 456 11.30 17.57 43.08
N ASP A 457 10.73 18.78 43.07
CA ASP A 457 9.31 19.01 43.27
C ASP A 457 8.58 18.82 41.93
N ALA A 458 7.94 17.67 41.74
CA ALA A 458 7.25 17.31 40.52
C ALA A 458 5.96 18.11 40.28
N ASP A 459 5.38 18.71 41.34
CA ASP A 459 4.22 19.59 41.21
C ASP A 459 4.65 20.98 40.71
N ALA A 460 5.82 21.45 41.16
CA ALA A 460 6.39 22.74 40.72
C ALA A 460 7.09 22.66 39.36
N TYR A 461 7.70 21.53 39.03
CA TYR A 461 8.45 21.30 37.79
C TYR A 461 8.02 20.00 37.09
N PRO A 462 6.76 19.90 36.64
CA PRO A 462 6.26 18.73 35.94
C PRO A 462 7.04 18.46 34.65
N GLY A 463 7.23 17.18 34.32
CA GLY A 463 7.98 16.76 33.13
C GLY A 463 9.49 17.04 33.19
N PHE A 464 10.02 17.45 34.34
CA PHE A 464 11.45 17.60 34.57
C PHE A 464 12.08 16.31 35.12
N TRP A 465 13.20 15.91 34.53
CA TRP A 465 14.06 14.83 34.99
C TRP A 465 15.52 15.29 35.02
N ARG A 466 16.37 14.51 35.68
CA ARG A 466 17.82 14.73 35.65
C ARG A 466 18.60 13.44 35.80
N VAL A 467 19.77 13.39 35.19
CA VAL A 467 20.70 12.25 35.32
C VAL A 467 21.76 12.47 36.42
N VAL A 468 21.83 13.68 36.98
CA VAL A 468 22.73 14.01 38.10
C VAL A 468 21.99 13.95 39.45
N PRO A 469 22.63 13.47 40.53
CA PRO A 469 22.01 13.46 41.86
C PRO A 469 21.71 14.87 42.39
N SER A 470 20.72 14.99 43.28
CA SER A 470 20.42 16.25 43.99
C SER A 470 21.55 16.67 44.93
N ASP A 471 21.76 17.98 45.12
CA ASP A 471 22.67 18.51 46.16
C ASP A 471 22.22 18.10 47.57
N ALA A 472 20.92 17.80 47.76
CA ALA A 472 20.41 17.25 49.02
C ALA A 472 20.99 15.86 49.33
N ILE A 473 21.52 15.16 48.32
CA ILE A 473 22.17 13.85 48.44
C ILE A 473 23.69 14.02 48.36
N GLN A 474 24.19 14.80 47.39
CA GLN A 474 25.62 14.99 47.18
C GLN A 474 26.30 15.69 48.36
N GLY A 475 25.67 16.71 48.94
CA GLY A 475 26.23 17.48 50.05
C GLY A 475 26.54 16.61 51.28
N PRO A 476 25.56 15.86 51.81
CA PRO A 476 25.81 14.91 52.89
C PRO A 476 26.86 13.85 52.54
N ALA A 477 26.79 13.26 51.34
CA ALA A 477 27.76 12.25 50.91
C ALA A 477 29.20 12.80 50.86
N MET A 478 29.40 14.03 50.40
CA MET A 478 30.71 14.69 50.43
C MET A 478 31.17 15.01 51.85
N ALA A 479 30.27 15.40 52.75
CA ALA A 479 30.61 15.63 54.14
C ALA A 479 31.08 14.33 54.82
N ASP A 480 30.40 13.22 54.57
CA ASP A 480 30.75 11.89 55.09
C ASP A 480 32.11 11.39 54.57
N MET A 481 32.52 11.79 53.37
CA MET A 481 33.83 11.44 52.81
C MET A 481 35.01 12.17 53.48
N VAL A 482 34.75 13.29 54.16
CA VAL A 482 35.76 14.14 54.80
C VAL A 482 35.74 14.00 56.34
N ALA A 483 34.65 13.46 56.89
CA ALA A 483 34.49 13.12 58.31
C ALA A 483 35.24 11.83 58.68
#